data_AF-A0A923X3I4-F1
#
_entry.id   AF-A0A923X3I4-F1
#
_cell.length_a   1.000
_cell.length_b   1.000
_cell.length_c   1.000
_cell.angle_alpha   90.00
_cell.angle_beta   90.00
_cell.angle_gamma   90.00
#
_symmetry.space_group_name_H-M   'P 1'
#
loop_
_entity.id
_entity.type
_entity.pdbx_description
1 polymer ?
#
loop_
_entity_poly.entity_id
_entity_poly.type
_entity_poly.pdbx_seq_one_letter_code
_entity_poly.pdbx_strand_id
1 'polypeptide(L)'
;MTTGPKALLDEPARFRVDALDRAQLAAAWGIDATSSDVADPIRAYAELDPDHTLAQRCRAVLDDVEAQASDAGLPPVLLIGSPTGSGWVNSAALTAVEAWTRGRCASIALQYGALRSQASVRALPIAARSIAALVTEASQRIDAAGRSDGTTIVIWAESLGAWALLTALAEAPELLDLSCAVHVIWVGVPGPALADPRLRAALDARADITTYGATGDALDACALSPDRSDILLTHSDDPVAHLPGPSLVWRPQAHTVPTAIPAGTRLYRRRWMPLITALRARRTLDRVTRPPSPTLLRGVHDYRYAAASALRACLSLPRSDLPVVQRLIAQRAASVLDRAA
;
A
#
# COMPACT_ATOMS: atom_id res chain seq x y z
N MET A 1 7.13 28.00 2.11
CA MET A 1 6.42 28.31 3.36
C MET A 1 6.63 27.13 4.31
N THR A 2 7.03 27.46 5.54
CA THR A 2 7.45 26.61 6.67
C THR A 2 6.83 25.21 6.77
N THR A 3 7.62 24.17 6.47
CA THR A 3 7.33 22.77 6.83
C THR A 3 7.62 22.56 8.32
N GLY A 4 6.65 22.85 9.19
CA GLY A 4 6.75 22.52 10.62
C GLY A 4 6.38 21.06 10.92
N PRO A 5 6.65 20.55 12.14
CA PRO A 5 6.35 19.17 12.55
C PRO A 5 4.87 18.77 12.44
N LYS A 6 3.95 19.73 12.30
CA LYS A 6 2.52 19.47 12.00
C LYS A 6 2.26 18.89 10.60
N ALA A 7 3.08 19.21 9.60
CA ALA A 7 2.90 18.71 8.23
C ALA A 7 3.16 17.19 8.11
N LEU A 8 3.91 16.60 9.05
CA LEU A 8 4.12 15.15 9.14
C LEU A 8 2.93 14.41 9.80
N LEU A 9 2.01 15.14 10.42
CA LEU A 9 0.78 14.60 11.02
C LEU A 9 -0.44 14.72 10.09
N ASP A 10 -0.32 15.51 9.02
CA ASP A 10 -1.35 15.69 7.99
C ASP A 10 -0.99 14.86 6.76
N GLU A 11 -1.71 13.76 6.59
CA GLU A 11 -1.38 12.74 5.60
C GLU A 11 -1.43 13.22 4.13
N PRO A 12 -2.43 14.01 3.70
CA PRO A 12 -2.45 14.60 2.36
C PRO A 12 -1.22 15.45 2.07
N ALA A 13 -0.81 16.31 3.02
CA ALA A 13 0.38 17.14 2.88
C ALA A 13 1.63 16.27 2.75
N ARG A 14 1.82 15.30 3.66
CA ARG A 14 2.94 14.35 3.63
C ARG A 14 3.01 13.57 2.32
N PHE A 15 1.86 13.09 1.83
CA PHE A 15 1.78 12.33 0.58
C PHE A 15 2.36 13.15 -0.57
N ARG A 16 1.92 14.41 -0.72
CA ARG A 16 2.34 15.28 -1.84
C ARG A 16 3.80 15.75 -1.73
N VAL A 17 4.29 16.12 -0.54
CA VAL A 17 5.60 16.81 -0.42
C VAL A 17 6.81 15.90 -0.26
N ASP A 18 6.61 14.60 0.00
CA ASP A 18 7.70 13.65 0.30
C ASP A 18 8.12 12.81 -0.90
N ALA A 19 7.87 13.28 -2.13
CA ALA A 19 8.30 12.64 -3.38
C ALA A 19 9.81 12.78 -3.58
N LEU A 20 10.47 11.76 -4.16
CA LEU A 20 11.81 11.93 -4.73
C LEU A 20 11.76 12.95 -5.87
N ASP A 21 12.82 13.75 -6.03
CA ASP A 21 12.97 14.64 -7.18
C ASP A 21 13.89 14.03 -8.24
N ARG A 22 13.87 14.60 -9.45
CA ARG A 22 14.72 14.17 -10.56
C ARG A 22 16.20 14.15 -10.21
N ALA A 23 16.70 15.11 -9.44
CA ALA A 23 18.12 15.19 -9.08
C ALA A 23 18.53 14.06 -8.12
N GLN A 24 17.68 13.73 -7.14
CA GLN A 24 17.86 12.61 -6.24
C GLN A 24 17.88 11.27 -6.99
N LEU A 25 16.96 11.11 -7.94
CA LEU A 25 16.89 9.91 -8.78
C LEU A 25 18.11 9.81 -9.71
N ALA A 26 18.46 10.89 -10.41
CA ALA A 26 19.62 10.96 -11.29
C ALA A 26 20.91 10.58 -10.54
N ALA A 27 21.13 11.16 -9.35
CA ALA A 27 22.28 10.85 -8.51
C ALA A 27 22.30 9.38 -8.04
N ALA A 28 21.16 8.83 -7.65
CA ALA A 28 21.08 7.44 -7.18
C ALA A 28 21.38 6.41 -8.28
N TRP A 29 21.02 6.74 -9.52
CA TRP A 29 21.20 5.89 -10.69
C TRP A 29 22.46 6.21 -11.50
N GLY A 30 23.21 7.25 -11.15
CA GLY A 30 24.39 7.70 -11.91
C GLY A 30 24.05 8.21 -13.31
N ILE A 31 22.86 8.80 -13.47
CA ILE A 31 22.35 9.35 -14.73
C ILE A 31 22.49 10.88 -14.69
N ASP A 32 22.68 11.52 -15.84
CA ASP A 32 22.59 12.98 -15.94
C ASP A 32 21.16 13.45 -15.63
N ALA A 33 21.01 14.45 -14.75
CA ALA A 33 19.71 14.99 -14.38
C ALA A 33 18.94 15.64 -15.55
N THR A 34 19.60 15.97 -16.67
CA THR A 34 18.94 16.45 -17.89
C THR A 34 18.51 15.33 -18.84
N SER A 35 18.85 14.07 -18.56
CA SER A 35 18.47 12.93 -19.38
C SER A 35 16.95 12.71 -19.37
N SER A 36 16.41 12.23 -20.50
CA SER A 36 15.02 11.76 -20.59
C SER A 36 14.77 10.43 -19.87
N ASP A 37 15.83 9.75 -19.42
CA ASP A 37 15.77 8.48 -18.69
C ASP A 37 15.42 8.67 -17.19
N VAL A 38 15.31 9.92 -16.75
CA VAL A 38 14.91 10.29 -15.39
C VAL A 38 13.86 11.40 -15.45
N ALA A 39 12.81 11.27 -14.66
CA ALA A 39 11.70 12.23 -14.59
C ALA A 39 11.40 12.62 -13.14
N ASP A 40 10.57 13.64 -12.97
CA ASP A 40 10.00 13.96 -11.67
C ASP A 40 8.76 13.09 -11.45
N PRO A 41 8.72 12.26 -10.39
CA PRO A 41 7.54 11.47 -10.10
C PRO A 41 6.37 12.34 -9.66
N ILE A 42 5.17 11.89 -10.02
CA ILE A 42 3.94 12.62 -9.73
C ILE A 42 3.27 12.00 -8.50
N ARG A 43 2.87 12.82 -7.54
CA ARG A 43 2.03 12.39 -6.41
C ARG A 43 0.77 13.23 -6.35
N ALA A 44 -0.36 12.61 -6.63
CA ALA A 44 -1.67 13.26 -6.57
C ALA A 44 -2.53 12.63 -5.45
N TYR A 45 -3.20 13.49 -4.69
CA TYR A 45 -3.98 13.05 -3.54
C TYR A 45 -5.31 13.80 -3.50
N ALA A 46 -6.41 13.06 -3.51
CA ALA A 46 -7.74 13.64 -3.37
C ALA A 46 -8.17 13.59 -1.90
N GLU A 47 -8.19 14.76 -1.27
CA GLU A 47 -8.68 14.95 0.09
C GLU A 47 -10.19 14.72 0.18
N LEU A 48 -10.67 14.55 1.41
CA LEU A 48 -12.10 14.54 1.67
C LEU A 48 -12.69 15.90 1.31
N ASP A 49 -13.68 15.85 0.43
CA ASP A 49 -14.41 17.02 -0.01
C ASP A 49 -15.90 16.68 -0.01
N PRO A 50 -16.70 17.28 0.90
CA PRO A 50 -18.14 17.02 0.98
C PRO A 50 -18.92 17.69 -0.16
N ASP A 51 -18.34 18.65 -0.86
CA ASP A 51 -19.00 19.42 -1.94
C ASP A 51 -18.86 18.72 -3.31
N HIS A 52 -17.96 17.73 -3.41
CA HIS A 52 -17.73 16.95 -4.62
C HIS A 52 -18.15 15.49 -4.47
N THR A 53 -18.81 14.97 -5.51
CA THR A 53 -19.08 13.53 -5.63
C THR A 53 -17.76 12.74 -5.76
N LEU A 54 -17.80 11.45 -5.41
CA LEU A 54 -16.65 10.56 -5.58
C LEU A 54 -16.11 10.58 -7.02
N ALA A 55 -16.99 10.57 -8.03
CA ALA A 55 -16.60 10.62 -9.44
C ALA A 55 -15.93 11.96 -9.83
N GLN A 56 -16.37 13.09 -9.25
CA GLN A 56 -15.69 14.37 -9.45
C GLN A 56 -14.29 14.36 -8.82
N ARG A 57 -14.14 13.78 -7.63
CA ARG A 57 -12.84 13.67 -6.95
C ARG A 57 -11.86 12.75 -7.67
N CYS A 58 -12.32 11.61 -8.19
CA CYS A 58 -11.49 10.72 -9.02
C CYS A 58 -11.02 11.43 -10.30
N ARG A 59 -11.92 12.16 -10.98
CA ARG A 59 -11.56 12.93 -12.17
C ARG A 59 -10.53 14.02 -11.85
N ALA A 60 -10.80 14.85 -10.86
CA ALA A 60 -9.92 15.95 -10.48
C ALA A 60 -8.51 15.46 -10.13
N VAL A 61 -8.37 14.38 -9.36
CA VAL A 61 -7.04 13.88 -8.98
C VAL A 61 -6.27 13.28 -10.17
N LEU A 62 -6.96 12.73 -11.17
CA LEU A 62 -6.33 12.24 -12.40
C LEU A 62 -6.04 13.36 -13.39
N ASP A 63 -6.88 14.41 -13.45
CA ASP A 63 -6.61 15.64 -14.19
C ASP A 63 -5.32 16.31 -13.67
N ASP A 64 -5.14 16.34 -12.34
CA ASP A 64 -3.92 16.84 -11.71
C ASP A 64 -2.67 16.03 -12.10
N VAL A 65 -2.82 14.71 -12.30
CA VAL A 65 -1.71 13.86 -12.77
C VAL A 65 -1.39 14.15 -14.21
N GLU A 66 -2.39 14.22 -15.08
CA GLU A 66 -2.20 14.49 -16.51
C GLU A 66 -1.63 15.88 -16.76
N ALA A 67 -2.02 16.88 -15.96
CA ALA A 67 -1.47 18.23 -16.02
C ALA A 67 0.02 18.30 -15.65
N GLN A 68 0.50 17.38 -14.82
CA GLN A 68 1.91 17.29 -14.40
C GLN A 68 2.73 16.33 -15.27
N ALA A 69 2.07 15.45 -16.02
CA ALA A 69 2.74 14.50 -16.90
C ALA A 69 3.42 15.20 -18.07
N SER A 70 4.61 14.73 -18.44
CA SER A 70 5.34 15.25 -19.60
C SER A 70 4.82 14.72 -20.95
N ASP A 71 4.07 13.62 -20.92
CA ASP A 71 3.51 12.93 -22.08
C ASP A 71 1.97 13.14 -22.15
N ALA A 72 1.37 12.88 -23.30
CA ALA A 72 -0.09 12.92 -23.44
C ALA A 72 -0.74 11.76 -22.66
N GLY A 73 -1.20 12.05 -21.44
CA GLY A 73 -1.92 11.13 -20.56
C GLY A 73 -1.10 10.63 -19.37
N LEU A 74 -1.64 9.63 -18.67
CA LEU A 74 -1.07 9.12 -17.42
C LEU A 74 0.34 8.51 -17.61
N PRO A 75 1.24 8.57 -16.60
CA PRO A 75 2.55 7.93 -16.69
C PRO A 75 2.47 6.40 -16.93
N PRO A 76 3.52 5.76 -17.47
CA PRO A 76 3.49 4.32 -17.79
C PRO A 76 3.33 3.42 -16.57
N VAL A 77 3.64 3.91 -15.36
CA VAL A 77 3.39 3.17 -14.11
C VAL A 77 2.53 4.01 -13.18
N LEU A 78 1.37 3.48 -12.81
CA LEU A 78 0.48 4.09 -11.84
C LEU A 78 0.43 3.25 -10.56
N LEU A 79 0.92 3.80 -9.45
CA LEU A 79 0.70 3.23 -8.13
C LEU A 79 -0.58 3.81 -7.53
N ILE A 80 -1.63 3.00 -7.44
CA ILE A 80 -2.86 3.37 -6.75
C ILE A 80 -2.79 2.87 -5.31
N GLY A 81 -2.73 3.78 -4.34
CA GLY A 81 -2.81 3.44 -2.93
C GLY A 81 -4.26 3.21 -2.52
N SER A 82 -4.57 2.03 -1.97
CA SER A 82 -5.78 1.84 -1.17
C SER A 82 -5.46 2.23 0.27
N PRO A 83 -5.86 3.43 0.72
CA PRO A 83 -5.32 3.99 1.94
C PRO A 83 -5.92 3.36 3.19
N THR A 84 -5.24 3.52 4.31
CA THR A 84 -5.72 3.08 5.62
C THR A 84 -6.33 4.24 6.42
N GLY A 85 -7.55 4.04 6.93
CA GLY A 85 -8.15 4.90 7.95
C GLY A 85 -8.37 6.32 7.46
N SER A 86 -7.57 7.25 7.98
CA SER A 86 -7.66 8.69 7.65
C SER A 86 -6.99 9.03 6.32
N GLY A 87 -6.64 8.03 5.51
CA GLY A 87 -6.06 8.26 4.19
C GLY A 87 -4.59 7.87 4.03
N TRP A 88 -4.01 7.10 4.96
CA TRP A 88 -2.57 6.81 5.00
C TRP A 88 -2.11 5.83 3.92
N VAL A 89 -1.00 6.17 3.23
CA VAL A 89 -0.33 5.30 2.25
C VAL A 89 1.14 5.13 2.60
N ASN A 90 1.67 3.91 2.44
CA ASN A 90 3.03 3.56 2.82
C ASN A 90 4.09 4.34 2.02
N SER A 91 4.85 5.22 2.70
CA SER A 91 5.92 6.01 2.09
C SER A 91 6.98 5.16 1.40
N ALA A 92 7.28 3.97 1.93
CA ALA A 92 8.29 3.11 1.33
C ALA A 92 7.82 2.53 -0.01
N ALA A 93 6.52 2.27 -0.18
CA ALA A 93 5.95 1.87 -1.46
C ALA A 93 6.01 3.02 -2.48
N LEU A 94 5.68 4.24 -2.04
CA LEU A 94 5.81 5.45 -2.87
C LEU A 94 7.26 5.67 -3.31
N THR A 95 8.21 5.71 -2.38
CA THR A 95 9.64 5.85 -2.69
C THR A 95 10.17 4.70 -3.55
N ALA A 96 9.69 3.47 -3.33
CA ALA A 96 10.10 2.33 -4.13
C ALA A 96 9.67 2.45 -5.59
N VAL A 97 8.41 2.80 -5.87
CA VAL A 97 7.94 2.94 -7.26
C VAL A 97 8.63 4.10 -7.97
N GLU A 98 8.87 5.21 -7.27
CA GLU A 98 9.63 6.35 -7.78
C GLU A 98 11.05 5.95 -8.18
N ALA A 99 11.74 5.24 -7.28
CA ALA A 99 13.10 4.80 -7.52
C ALA A 99 13.18 3.79 -8.67
N TRP A 100 12.33 2.75 -8.64
CA TRP A 100 12.30 1.69 -9.65
C TRP A 100 12.01 2.20 -11.06
N THR A 101 11.11 3.17 -11.18
CA THR A 101 10.72 3.76 -12.47
C THR A 101 11.57 4.97 -12.87
N ARG A 102 12.55 5.34 -12.04
CA ARG A 102 13.37 6.54 -12.21
C ARG A 102 12.50 7.80 -12.38
N GLY A 103 11.39 7.84 -11.65
CA GLY A 103 10.42 8.94 -11.66
C GLY A 103 9.38 8.88 -12.77
N ARG A 104 9.42 7.90 -13.67
CA ARG A 104 8.39 7.72 -14.72
C ARG A 104 7.12 7.04 -14.16
N CYS A 105 6.56 7.60 -13.09
CA CYS A 105 5.38 7.07 -12.43
C CYS A 105 4.48 8.16 -11.86
N ALA A 106 3.21 7.81 -11.64
CA ALA A 106 2.31 8.56 -10.77
C ALA A 106 1.89 7.69 -9.58
N SER A 107 1.87 8.27 -8.38
CA SER A 107 1.23 7.67 -7.20
C SER A 107 -0.03 8.44 -6.84
N ILE A 108 -1.14 7.74 -6.66
CA ILE A 108 -2.47 8.32 -6.50
C ILE A 108 -3.18 7.69 -5.31
N ALA A 109 -3.86 8.51 -4.49
CA ALA A 109 -4.74 8.00 -3.43
C ALA A 109 -5.93 8.93 -3.17
N LEU A 110 -7.04 8.34 -2.70
CA LEU A 110 -8.25 9.06 -2.27
C LEU A 110 -8.49 8.87 -0.78
N GLN A 111 -8.64 9.97 -0.06
CA GLN A 111 -9.13 9.92 1.31
C GLN A 111 -10.64 9.55 1.30
N TYR A 112 -11.02 8.55 2.09
CA TYR A 112 -12.43 8.11 2.18
C TYR A 112 -13.06 8.39 3.55
N GLY A 113 -12.27 8.84 4.53
CA GLY A 113 -12.73 9.05 5.89
C GLY A 113 -11.78 9.93 6.71
N ALA A 114 -12.32 10.63 7.70
CA ALA A 114 -11.58 11.54 8.58
C ALA A 114 -11.02 10.85 9.84
N LEU A 115 -11.45 9.61 10.12
CA LEU A 115 -11.09 8.88 11.34
C LEU A 115 -9.89 7.96 11.13
N ARG A 116 -9.05 7.85 12.17
CA ARG A 116 -7.90 6.91 12.19
C ARG A 116 -8.38 5.45 12.26
N SER A 117 -7.59 4.57 11.62
CA SER A 117 -7.89 3.20 11.14
C SER A 117 -8.93 2.37 11.91
N GLN A 118 -8.81 2.20 13.22
CA GLN A 118 -9.63 1.21 13.94
C GLN A 118 -11.10 1.64 14.15
N ALA A 119 -11.42 2.93 14.03
CA ALA A 119 -12.81 3.42 14.04
C ALA A 119 -13.46 3.37 12.64
N SER A 120 -12.66 3.15 11.60
CA SER A 120 -13.06 3.27 10.19
C SER A 120 -13.53 1.96 9.55
N VAL A 121 -13.63 0.85 10.31
CA VAL A 121 -14.27 -0.39 9.80
C VAL A 121 -15.69 -0.10 9.29
N ARG A 122 -16.42 0.81 9.94
CA ARG A 122 -17.75 1.26 9.49
C ARG A 122 -17.72 1.99 8.14
N ALA A 123 -16.58 2.54 7.76
CA ALA A 123 -16.37 3.22 6.49
C ALA A 123 -15.83 2.28 5.40
N LEU A 124 -15.68 0.98 5.65
CA LEU A 124 -15.24 0.00 4.64
C LEU A 124 -16.06 0.04 3.35
N PRO A 125 -17.41 0.14 3.37
CA PRO A 125 -18.18 0.26 2.13
C PRO A 125 -17.84 1.53 1.34
N ILE A 126 -17.54 2.63 2.04
CA ILE A 126 -17.13 3.89 1.39
C ILE A 126 -15.72 3.73 0.81
N ALA A 127 -14.80 3.13 1.56
CA ALA A 127 -13.44 2.85 1.12
C ALA A 127 -13.42 1.94 -0.12
N ALA A 128 -14.19 0.85 -0.11
CA ALA A 128 -14.34 -0.11 -1.20
C ALA A 128 -14.84 0.57 -2.48
N ARG A 129 -15.92 1.37 -2.39
CA ARG A 129 -16.40 2.16 -3.52
C ARG A 129 -15.37 3.19 -3.99
N SER A 130 -14.59 3.79 -3.09
CA SER A 130 -13.59 4.81 -3.44
C SER A 130 -12.44 4.22 -4.25
N ILE A 131 -11.89 3.08 -3.82
CA ILE A 131 -10.82 2.41 -4.57
C ILE A 131 -11.34 1.87 -5.90
N ALA A 132 -12.55 1.29 -5.94
CA ALA A 132 -13.17 0.83 -7.18
C ALA A 132 -13.35 1.98 -8.18
N ALA A 133 -13.93 3.10 -7.74
CA ALA A 133 -14.15 4.26 -8.61
C ALA A 133 -12.83 4.85 -9.16
N LEU A 134 -11.77 4.90 -8.35
CA LEU A 134 -10.47 5.39 -8.83
C LEU A 134 -9.86 4.46 -9.87
N VAL A 135 -9.88 3.15 -9.62
CA VAL A 135 -9.34 2.16 -10.56
C VAL A 135 -10.12 2.19 -11.88
N THR A 136 -11.45 2.23 -11.83
CA THR A 136 -12.29 2.32 -13.02
C THR A 136 -12.00 3.58 -13.83
N GLU A 137 -11.94 4.76 -13.19
CA GLU A 137 -11.65 6.02 -13.88
C GLU A 137 -10.23 5.99 -14.50
N ALA A 138 -9.23 5.49 -13.78
CA ALA A 138 -7.87 5.37 -14.31
C ALA A 138 -7.81 4.43 -15.53
N SER A 139 -8.47 3.27 -15.47
CA SER A 139 -8.54 2.33 -16.61
C SER A 139 -9.19 2.98 -17.83
N GLN A 140 -10.31 3.68 -17.64
CA GLN A 140 -11.02 4.34 -18.74
C GLN A 140 -10.16 5.40 -19.44
N ARG A 141 -9.34 6.14 -18.68
CA ARG A 141 -8.39 7.12 -19.26
C ARG A 141 -7.25 6.44 -20.02
N ILE A 142 -6.72 5.34 -19.50
CA ILE A 142 -5.68 4.56 -20.17
C ILE A 142 -6.20 4.02 -21.51
N ASP A 143 -7.42 3.48 -21.51
CA ASP A 143 -8.09 2.98 -22.71
C ASP A 143 -8.37 4.07 -23.72
N ALA A 144 -8.93 5.21 -23.27
CA ALA A 144 -9.23 6.34 -24.14
C ALA A 144 -7.98 6.95 -24.78
N ALA A 145 -6.83 6.89 -24.09
CA ALA A 145 -5.54 7.30 -24.62
C ALA A 145 -4.90 6.25 -25.55
N GLY A 146 -5.44 5.03 -25.62
CA GLY A 146 -4.86 3.92 -26.39
C GLY A 146 -3.51 3.45 -25.84
N ARG A 147 -3.33 3.50 -24.51
CA ARG A 147 -2.04 3.25 -23.85
C ARG A 147 -1.98 1.98 -23.01
N SER A 148 -2.94 1.08 -23.18
CA SER A 148 -3.08 -0.13 -22.37
C SER A 148 -1.83 -1.03 -22.40
N ASP A 149 -1.24 -1.24 -23.57
CA ASP A 149 -0.04 -2.08 -23.76
C ASP A 149 1.23 -1.53 -23.08
N GLY A 150 1.28 -0.23 -22.83
CA GLY A 150 2.44 0.47 -22.26
C GLY A 150 2.23 0.99 -20.84
N THR A 151 1.09 0.64 -20.22
CA THR A 151 0.72 1.13 -18.89
C THR A 151 0.54 -0.02 -17.93
N THR A 152 1.06 0.13 -16.71
CA THR A 152 0.90 -0.82 -15.62
C THR A 152 0.28 -0.12 -14.43
N ILE A 153 -0.82 -0.67 -13.90
CA ILE A 153 -1.39 -0.27 -12.62
C ILE A 153 -0.87 -1.22 -11.53
N VAL A 154 -0.29 -0.64 -10.47
CA VAL A 154 0.05 -1.35 -9.24
C VAL A 154 -0.82 -0.83 -8.11
N ILE A 155 -1.64 -1.70 -7.52
CA ILE A 155 -2.47 -1.34 -6.38
C ILE A 155 -1.76 -1.74 -5.09
N TRP A 156 -1.35 -0.76 -4.28
CA TRP A 156 -0.81 -1.00 -2.95
C TRP A 156 -1.92 -0.95 -1.91
N ALA A 157 -2.30 -2.10 -1.37
CA ALA A 157 -3.41 -2.21 -0.44
C ALA A 157 -2.92 -2.75 0.91
N GLU A 158 -2.82 -1.86 1.90
CA GLU A 158 -2.29 -2.18 3.23
C GLU A 158 -3.38 -2.16 4.29
N SER A 159 -3.36 -3.13 5.20
CA SER A 159 -4.21 -3.17 6.38
C SER A 159 -5.70 -2.99 6.05
N LEU A 160 -6.34 -1.94 6.56
CA LEU A 160 -7.74 -1.62 6.27
C LEU A 160 -7.98 -1.32 4.78
N GLY A 161 -6.98 -0.78 4.06
CA GLY A 161 -7.05 -0.58 2.62
C GLY A 161 -7.05 -1.91 1.84
N ALA A 162 -6.34 -2.92 2.34
CA ALA A 162 -6.41 -4.28 1.82
C ALA A 162 -7.81 -4.88 2.00
N TRP A 163 -8.40 -4.68 3.18
CA TRP A 163 -9.79 -5.08 3.43
C TRP A 163 -10.76 -4.36 2.48
N ALA A 164 -10.61 -3.04 2.31
CA ALA A 164 -11.46 -2.27 1.40
C ALA A 164 -11.42 -2.78 -0.04
N LEU A 165 -10.23 -3.08 -0.57
CA LEU A 165 -10.09 -3.62 -1.92
C LEU A 165 -10.67 -5.03 -2.03
N LEU A 166 -10.51 -5.90 -1.02
CA LEU A 166 -11.19 -7.21 -1.00
C LEU A 166 -12.71 -7.06 -0.97
N THR A 167 -13.24 -6.08 -0.22
CA THR A 167 -14.67 -5.79 -0.21
C THR A 167 -15.15 -5.36 -1.59
N ALA A 168 -14.40 -4.50 -2.29
CA ALA A 168 -14.73 -4.10 -3.65
C ALA A 168 -14.73 -5.30 -4.62
N LEU A 169 -13.73 -6.17 -4.55
CA LEU A 169 -13.63 -7.37 -5.39
C LEU A 169 -14.69 -8.43 -5.08
N ALA A 170 -15.12 -8.56 -3.82
CA ALA A 170 -16.19 -9.47 -3.47
C ALA A 170 -17.56 -8.98 -3.99
N GLU A 171 -17.71 -7.68 -4.23
CA GLU A 171 -18.91 -7.07 -4.84
C GLU A 171 -18.83 -7.06 -6.37
N ALA A 172 -17.65 -6.81 -6.94
CA ALA A 172 -17.38 -6.74 -8.38
C ALA A 172 -16.06 -7.47 -8.72
N PRO A 173 -16.10 -8.81 -8.94
CA PRO A 173 -14.92 -9.61 -9.23
C PRO A 173 -14.13 -9.16 -10.48
N GLU A 174 -14.83 -8.58 -11.46
CA GLU A 174 -14.30 -8.08 -12.73
C GLU A 174 -13.60 -6.72 -12.63
N LEU A 175 -13.62 -6.06 -11.45
CA LEU A 175 -13.06 -4.71 -11.26
C LEU A 175 -11.63 -4.55 -11.75
N LEU A 176 -10.86 -5.64 -11.76
CA LEU A 176 -9.45 -5.67 -12.12
C LEU A 176 -9.18 -6.47 -13.40
N ASP A 177 -10.21 -6.81 -14.16
CA ASP A 177 -10.09 -7.35 -15.52
C ASP A 177 -9.95 -6.17 -16.50
N LEU A 178 -8.81 -5.50 -16.40
CA LEU A 178 -8.47 -4.32 -17.19
C LEU A 178 -7.72 -4.71 -18.47
N SER A 179 -7.72 -3.81 -19.46
CA SER A 179 -6.96 -3.94 -20.70
C SER A 179 -5.44 -3.81 -20.51
N CYS A 180 -5.01 -3.10 -19.47
CA CYS A 180 -3.63 -2.85 -19.11
C CYS A 180 -3.15 -3.83 -18.04
N ALA A 181 -1.83 -3.96 -17.87
CA ALA A 181 -1.26 -4.82 -16.85
C ALA A 181 -1.64 -4.35 -15.43
N VAL A 182 -2.08 -5.27 -14.58
CA VAL A 182 -2.51 -4.99 -13.21
C VAL A 182 -1.82 -5.91 -12.21
N HIS A 183 -1.24 -5.31 -11.17
CA HIS A 183 -0.67 -6.02 -10.04
C HIS A 183 -1.25 -5.50 -8.73
N VAL A 184 -1.57 -6.39 -7.80
CA VAL A 184 -2.01 -6.00 -6.45
C VAL A 184 -1.02 -6.50 -5.41
N ILE A 185 -0.58 -5.60 -4.54
CA ILE A 185 0.25 -5.92 -3.39
C ILE A 185 -0.62 -5.78 -2.13
N TRP A 186 -1.08 -6.92 -1.62
CA TRP A 186 -1.86 -7.04 -0.40
C TRP A 186 -0.93 -7.11 0.80
N VAL A 187 -1.05 -6.17 1.73
CA VAL A 187 -0.09 -6.03 2.83
C VAL A 187 -0.80 -6.10 4.17
N GLY A 188 -0.46 -7.10 4.99
CA GLY A 188 -0.99 -7.24 6.35
C GLY A 188 -2.52 -7.25 6.41
N VAL A 189 -3.16 -8.05 5.55
CA VAL A 189 -4.63 -8.14 5.49
C VAL A 189 -5.18 -8.53 6.87
N PRO A 190 -6.07 -7.74 7.48
CA PRO A 190 -6.58 -8.02 8.81
C PRO A 190 -7.23 -9.42 8.90
N GLY A 191 -6.89 -10.17 9.96
CA GLY A 191 -7.43 -11.52 10.18
C GLY A 191 -8.97 -11.63 10.08
N PRO A 192 -9.75 -10.67 10.63
CA PRO A 192 -11.21 -10.66 10.47
C PRO A 192 -11.70 -10.56 9.02
N ALA A 193 -10.93 -9.92 8.12
CA ALA A 193 -11.26 -9.88 6.69
C ALA A 193 -11.11 -11.27 6.08
N LEU A 194 -10.01 -11.98 6.41
CA LEU A 194 -9.75 -13.33 5.91
C LEU A 194 -10.66 -14.41 6.52
N ALA A 195 -11.30 -14.10 7.65
CA ALA A 195 -12.31 -14.96 8.26
C ALA A 195 -13.68 -14.87 7.56
N ASP A 196 -13.92 -13.84 6.75
CA ASP A 196 -15.11 -13.75 5.89
C ASP A 196 -14.90 -14.62 4.64
N PRO A 197 -15.71 -15.67 4.42
CA PRO A 197 -15.57 -16.56 3.27
C PRO A 197 -15.65 -15.85 1.92
N ARG A 198 -16.41 -14.74 1.80
CA ARG A 198 -16.56 -14.01 0.54
C ARG A 198 -15.27 -13.27 0.19
N LEU A 199 -14.68 -12.58 1.17
CA LEU A 199 -13.43 -11.86 0.99
C LEU A 199 -12.26 -12.82 0.79
N ARG A 200 -12.28 -13.97 1.48
CA ARG A 200 -11.32 -15.04 1.26
C ARG A 200 -11.39 -15.58 -0.15
N ALA A 201 -12.59 -15.85 -0.67
CA ALA A 201 -12.78 -16.29 -2.05
C ALA A 201 -12.30 -15.25 -3.06
N ALA A 202 -12.57 -13.96 -2.83
CA ALA A 202 -12.07 -12.88 -3.68
C ALA A 202 -10.53 -12.80 -3.70
N LEU A 203 -9.88 -13.03 -2.56
CA LEU A 203 -8.42 -13.10 -2.47
C LEU A 203 -7.86 -14.35 -3.18
N ASP A 204 -8.43 -15.52 -2.92
CA ASP A 204 -7.97 -16.79 -3.49
C ASP A 204 -8.17 -16.85 -5.02
N ALA A 205 -9.14 -16.12 -5.57
CA ALA A 205 -9.35 -15.96 -7.02
C ALA A 205 -8.28 -15.08 -7.70
N ARG A 206 -7.44 -14.40 -6.93
CA ARG A 206 -6.53 -13.35 -7.40
C ARG A 206 -5.07 -13.62 -7.06
N ALA A 207 -4.77 -14.03 -5.81
CA ALA A 207 -3.42 -14.07 -5.28
C ALA A 207 -2.58 -15.21 -5.88
N ASP A 208 -1.69 -14.86 -6.81
CA ASP A 208 -0.77 -15.79 -7.46
C ASP A 208 0.37 -16.22 -6.53
N ILE A 209 0.84 -15.32 -5.67
CA ILE A 209 1.85 -15.62 -4.66
C ILE A 209 1.36 -15.21 -3.29
N THR A 210 1.25 -16.19 -2.40
CA THR A 210 1.06 -15.94 -0.97
C THR A 210 2.36 -16.15 -0.22
N THR A 211 2.96 -15.05 0.26
CA THR A 211 4.14 -15.11 1.14
C THR A 211 3.75 -14.88 2.60
N TYR A 212 3.86 -15.95 3.40
CA TYR A 212 3.78 -15.87 4.85
C TYR A 212 5.19 -15.84 5.45
N GLY A 213 5.48 -14.83 6.26
CA GLY A 213 6.76 -14.71 6.99
C GLY A 213 7.96 -14.26 6.16
N ALA A 214 7.75 -13.77 4.95
CA ALA A 214 8.83 -13.29 4.10
C ALA A 214 9.50 -12.05 4.69
N THR A 215 10.80 -12.17 4.98
CA THR A 215 11.71 -11.04 4.81
C THR A 215 11.78 -10.72 3.31
N GLY A 216 12.07 -9.48 2.92
CA GLY A 216 12.14 -9.08 1.48
C GLY A 216 12.96 -10.06 0.62
N ASP A 217 13.91 -10.76 1.23
CA ASP A 217 14.75 -11.79 0.62
C ASP A 217 13.98 -12.94 -0.05
N ALA A 218 12.80 -13.33 0.48
CA ALA A 218 11.97 -14.39 -0.11
C ALA A 218 11.27 -13.93 -1.39
N LEU A 219 10.82 -12.67 -1.43
CA LEU A 219 10.28 -12.05 -2.65
C LEU A 219 11.37 -11.84 -3.68
N ASP A 220 12.61 -11.65 -3.23
CA ASP A 220 13.71 -11.40 -4.13
C ASP A 220 14.07 -12.59 -5.04
N ALA A 221 13.60 -13.80 -4.71
CA ALA A 221 13.76 -15.00 -5.52
C ALA A 221 12.57 -15.29 -6.45
N CYS A 222 11.44 -14.59 -6.28
CA CYS A 222 10.24 -14.79 -7.08
C CYS A 222 10.35 -14.07 -8.43
N ALA A 223 10.07 -14.81 -9.50
CA ALA A 223 9.70 -14.25 -10.80
C ALA A 223 8.18 -14.33 -10.91
N LEU A 224 7.55 -13.20 -11.25
CA LEU A 224 6.10 -13.05 -11.37
C LEU A 224 5.71 -12.95 -12.85
N SER A 225 4.45 -13.26 -13.15
CA SER A 225 3.94 -13.10 -14.51
C SER A 225 3.90 -11.61 -14.87
N PRO A 226 4.35 -11.22 -16.08
CA PRO A 226 4.43 -9.81 -16.48
C PRO A 226 3.05 -9.14 -16.63
N ASP A 227 1.98 -9.91 -16.89
CA ASP A 227 0.66 -9.33 -17.22
C ASP A 227 -0.24 -9.16 -15.99
N ARG A 228 -0.15 -10.10 -15.04
CA ARG A 228 -0.95 -10.13 -13.82
C ARG A 228 -0.19 -10.84 -12.75
N SER A 229 0.00 -10.19 -11.61
CA SER A 229 0.68 -10.80 -10.48
C SER A 229 0.30 -10.14 -9.18
N ASP A 230 -0.44 -10.89 -8.38
CA ASP A 230 -0.89 -10.45 -7.07
C ASP A 230 -0.06 -11.09 -5.95
N ILE A 231 0.46 -10.26 -5.06
CA ILE A 231 1.31 -10.65 -3.94
C ILE A 231 0.56 -10.44 -2.64
N LEU A 232 0.44 -11.48 -1.81
CA LEU A 232 0.07 -11.34 -0.41
C LEU A 232 1.32 -11.35 0.48
N LEU A 233 1.57 -10.21 1.14
CA LEU A 233 2.62 -10.00 2.12
C LEU A 233 2.04 -10.04 3.53
N THR A 234 2.35 -11.10 4.26
CA THR A 234 1.97 -11.21 5.67
C THR A 234 3.18 -11.58 6.50
N HIS A 235 3.64 -10.68 7.37
CA HIS A 235 4.65 -11.05 8.35
C HIS A 235 4.07 -12.10 9.30
N SER A 236 4.91 -13.06 9.65
CA SER A 236 4.48 -14.16 10.49
C SER A 236 4.18 -13.66 11.91
N ASP A 237 4.81 -12.57 12.35
CA ASP A 237 4.61 -11.95 13.65
C ASP A 237 3.66 -10.72 13.62
N ASP A 238 2.96 -10.47 12.50
CA ASP A 238 2.00 -9.37 12.39
C ASP A 238 0.71 -9.65 13.20
N PRO A 239 0.49 -8.95 14.33
CA PRO A 239 -0.72 -9.15 15.10
C PRO A 239 -1.98 -8.68 14.37
N VAL A 240 -1.91 -7.80 13.37
CA VAL A 240 -3.11 -7.38 12.61
C VAL A 240 -3.64 -8.52 11.74
N ALA A 241 -2.75 -9.22 11.05
CA ALA A 241 -3.10 -10.35 10.22
C ALA A 241 -3.53 -11.58 11.02
N HIS A 242 -2.90 -11.82 12.18
CA HIS A 242 -3.14 -13.04 12.96
C HIS A 242 -4.15 -12.89 14.11
N LEU A 243 -4.50 -11.67 14.55
CA LEU A 243 -5.42 -11.51 15.69
C LEU A 243 -6.87 -11.86 15.29
N PRO A 244 -7.51 -12.78 16.05
CA PRO A 244 -8.93 -13.04 15.90
C PRO A 244 -9.67 -11.76 16.31
N GLY A 245 -10.69 -11.38 15.54
CA GLY A 245 -11.48 -10.18 15.76
C GLY A 245 -12.23 -10.14 17.11
N PRO A 246 -13.40 -9.49 17.19
CA PRO A 246 -14.08 -9.26 18.47
C PRO A 246 -14.43 -10.54 19.24
N SER A 247 -14.47 -11.70 18.57
CA SER A 247 -14.69 -13.02 19.16
C SER A 247 -13.67 -13.43 20.23
N LEU A 248 -12.49 -12.81 20.25
CA LEU A 248 -11.44 -13.06 21.25
C LEU A 248 -11.88 -12.76 22.69
N VAL A 249 -12.94 -11.95 22.87
CA VAL A 249 -13.51 -11.63 24.19
C VAL A 249 -14.21 -12.84 24.82
N TRP A 250 -14.85 -13.70 24.02
CA TRP A 250 -15.71 -14.79 24.50
C TRP A 250 -15.28 -16.19 24.08
N ARG A 251 -14.38 -16.34 23.10
CA ARG A 251 -13.81 -17.64 22.71
C ARG A 251 -12.32 -17.54 22.40
N PRO A 252 -11.49 -18.50 22.84
CA PRO A 252 -10.20 -18.73 22.23
C PRO A 252 -10.47 -19.28 20.82
N GLN A 253 -10.14 -18.55 19.76
CA GLN A 253 -10.24 -19.13 18.41
C GLN A 253 -9.05 -20.05 18.16
N ALA A 254 -9.34 -21.30 17.81
CA ALA A 254 -8.37 -22.36 17.53
C ALA A 254 -7.86 -22.38 16.08
N HIS A 255 -8.31 -21.45 15.23
CA HIS A 255 -8.11 -21.52 13.78
C HIS A 255 -7.65 -20.17 13.21
N THR A 256 -6.43 -19.76 13.57
CA THR A 256 -5.57 -18.78 12.87
C THR A 256 -4.30 -18.53 13.68
N VAL A 257 -3.88 -19.53 14.45
CA VAL A 257 -2.52 -19.56 14.99
C VAL A 257 -1.76 -20.40 13.98
N PRO A 258 -0.86 -19.82 13.16
CA PRO A 258 0.02 -20.63 12.33
C PRO A 258 0.64 -21.72 13.22
N THR A 259 0.68 -22.96 12.75
CA THR A 259 1.29 -24.09 13.47
C THR A 259 2.73 -23.79 13.91
N ALA A 260 3.38 -22.84 13.25
CA ALA A 260 4.55 -22.13 13.74
C ALA A 260 4.17 -20.70 14.19
N ILE A 261 3.84 -20.50 15.48
CA ILE A 261 3.85 -19.16 16.09
C ILE A 261 5.28 -18.65 16.01
N PRO A 262 5.58 -17.56 15.29
CA PRO A 262 6.93 -17.02 15.29
C PRO A 262 7.30 -16.58 16.70
N ALA A 263 8.57 -16.71 17.04
CA ALA A 263 9.07 -16.47 18.38
C ALA A 263 8.71 -15.09 18.97
N GLY A 264 8.32 -14.11 18.13
CA GLY A 264 7.94 -12.75 18.51
C GLY A 264 6.51 -12.54 19.04
N THR A 265 5.53 -13.42 18.73
CA THR A 265 4.11 -13.12 19.02
C THR A 265 3.73 -13.52 20.45
N ARG A 266 4.18 -12.73 21.44
CA ARG A 266 3.98 -12.95 22.89
C ARG A 266 2.53 -13.13 23.33
N LEU A 267 1.57 -12.65 22.53
CA LEU A 267 0.14 -12.72 22.81
C LEU A 267 -0.40 -14.16 22.81
N TYR A 268 0.12 -15.03 21.94
CA TYR A 268 -0.34 -16.41 21.79
C TYR A 268 0.40 -17.40 22.71
N ARG A 269 1.53 -17.01 23.29
CA ARG A 269 2.30 -17.85 24.23
C ARG A 269 1.74 -17.87 25.66
N ARG A 270 0.66 -17.13 25.94
CA ARG A 270 0.06 -17.04 27.28
C ARG A 270 -1.31 -17.70 27.31
N ARG A 271 -1.67 -18.28 28.46
CA ARG A 271 -2.99 -18.85 28.71
C ARG A 271 -4.08 -17.82 28.39
N TRP A 272 -5.04 -18.19 27.55
CA TRP A 272 -6.16 -17.33 27.22
C TRP A 272 -6.98 -17.04 28.48
N MET A 273 -7.25 -15.75 28.71
CA MET A 273 -8.16 -15.28 29.74
C MET A 273 -9.17 -14.36 29.05
N PRO A 274 -10.49 -14.66 29.13
CA PRO A 274 -11.52 -13.81 28.56
C PRO A 274 -11.33 -12.35 29.02
N LEU A 275 -11.70 -11.39 28.16
CA LEU A 275 -11.51 -9.94 28.35
C LEU A 275 -10.04 -9.47 28.47
N ILE A 276 -9.21 -10.08 29.32
CA ILE A 276 -7.80 -9.72 29.51
C ILE A 276 -7.00 -9.94 28.21
N THR A 277 -7.19 -11.08 27.55
CA THR A 277 -6.54 -11.35 26.26
C THR A 277 -7.01 -10.38 25.18
N ALA A 278 -8.29 -10.03 25.15
CA ALA A 278 -8.83 -9.04 24.22
C ALA A 278 -8.26 -7.62 24.46
N LEU A 279 -8.17 -7.18 25.72
CA LEU A 279 -7.56 -5.89 26.07
C LEU A 279 -6.06 -5.85 25.70
N ARG A 280 -5.34 -6.95 25.88
CA ARG A 280 -3.92 -7.07 25.48
C ARG A 280 -3.75 -7.06 23.96
N ALA A 281 -4.62 -7.75 23.24
CA ALA A 281 -4.67 -7.74 21.78
C ALA A 281 -4.92 -6.33 21.27
N ARG A 282 -5.93 -5.64 21.81
CA ARG A 282 -6.23 -4.25 21.49
C ARG A 282 -5.04 -3.30 21.72
N ARG A 283 -4.40 -3.38 22.90
CA ARG A 283 -3.18 -2.58 23.18
C ARG A 283 -2.03 -2.88 22.23
N THR A 284 -1.92 -4.12 21.76
CA THR A 284 -0.91 -4.51 20.79
C THR A 284 -1.22 -3.91 19.43
N LEU A 285 -2.45 -4.06 18.93
CA LEU A 285 -2.93 -3.40 17.71
C LEU A 285 -2.70 -1.89 17.76
N ASP A 286 -3.14 -1.23 18.84
CA ASP A 286 -2.96 0.22 19.02
C ASP A 286 -1.50 0.69 19.04
N ARG A 287 -0.54 -0.19 19.37
CA ARG A 287 0.89 0.13 19.33
C ARG A 287 1.47 -0.09 17.94
N VAL A 288 1.04 -1.14 17.24
CA VAL A 288 1.62 -1.54 15.96
C VAL A 288 1.00 -0.82 14.76
N THR A 289 -0.23 -0.31 14.91
CA THR A 289 -0.92 0.50 13.88
C THR A 289 -0.77 2.00 14.12
N ARG A 290 0.12 2.45 15.03
CA ARG A 290 0.47 3.87 15.14
C ARG A 290 1.33 4.26 13.93
N PRO A 291 1.24 5.53 13.47
CA PRO A 291 2.09 6.02 12.40
C PRO A 291 3.57 5.74 12.70
N PRO A 292 4.39 5.54 11.66
CA PRO A 292 5.59 4.73 11.77
C PRO A 292 6.56 5.24 12.82
N SER A 293 7.15 4.27 13.53
CA SER A 293 8.39 4.48 14.24
C SER A 293 9.46 4.91 13.23
N PRO A 294 10.35 5.84 13.61
CA PRO A 294 11.44 6.25 12.75
C PRO A 294 12.43 5.14 12.40
N THR A 295 12.47 4.07 13.20
CA THR A 295 13.23 2.86 12.87
C THR A 295 12.42 2.00 11.91
N LEU A 296 13.03 1.57 10.80
CA LEU A 296 12.48 0.51 9.96
C LEU A 296 12.48 -0.78 10.77
N LEU A 297 11.30 -1.26 11.18
CA LEU A 297 11.18 -2.49 11.94
C LEU A 297 11.10 -3.66 10.96
N ARG A 298 11.99 -4.64 11.12
CA ARG A 298 11.88 -5.93 10.43
C ARG A 298 10.91 -6.81 11.20
N GLY A 299 9.61 -6.66 10.92
CA GLY A 299 8.56 -7.48 11.50
C GLY A 299 7.38 -6.67 12.02
N VAL A 300 6.40 -7.35 12.60
CA VAL A 300 5.14 -6.75 13.05
C VAL A 300 4.37 -6.16 11.85
N HIS A 301 3.55 -5.12 12.04
CA HIS A 301 2.75 -4.48 10.99
C HIS A 301 3.53 -3.36 10.27
N ASP A 302 4.82 -3.56 10.00
CA ASP A 302 5.69 -2.61 9.29
C ASP A 302 6.32 -3.29 8.07
N TYR A 303 5.79 -3.01 6.89
CA TYR A 303 6.17 -3.68 5.65
C TYR A 303 7.13 -2.87 4.77
N ARG A 304 7.67 -1.77 5.30
CA ARG A 304 8.51 -0.83 4.53
C ARG A 304 9.74 -1.50 3.92
N TYR A 305 10.30 -2.52 4.58
CA TYR A 305 11.45 -3.27 4.06
C TYR A 305 11.10 -4.18 2.87
N ALA A 306 9.86 -4.66 2.79
CA ALA A 306 9.41 -5.55 1.72
C ALA A 306 8.94 -4.79 0.47
N ALA A 307 8.68 -3.49 0.57
CA ALA A 307 8.13 -2.67 -0.51
C ALA A 307 8.98 -2.69 -1.79
N ALA A 308 10.30 -2.53 -1.65
CA ALA A 308 11.22 -2.57 -2.80
C ALA A 308 11.17 -3.91 -3.53
N SER A 309 11.22 -5.02 -2.78
CA SER A 309 11.22 -6.38 -3.33
C SER A 309 9.88 -6.75 -3.96
N ALA A 310 8.77 -6.34 -3.34
CA ALA A 310 7.42 -6.60 -3.87
C ALA A 310 7.18 -5.88 -5.20
N LEU A 311 7.49 -4.57 -5.26
CA LEU A 311 7.36 -3.80 -6.50
C LEU A 311 8.31 -4.30 -7.59
N ARG A 312 9.53 -4.71 -7.24
CA ARG A 312 10.46 -5.33 -8.17
C ARG A 312 9.86 -6.60 -8.79
N ALA A 313 9.28 -7.46 -7.98
CA ALA A 313 8.67 -8.69 -8.44
C ALA A 313 7.50 -8.38 -9.40
N CYS A 314 6.56 -7.50 -9.03
CA CYS A 314 5.43 -7.13 -9.88
C CYS A 314 5.88 -6.53 -11.22
N LEU A 315 6.82 -5.60 -11.19
CA LEU A 315 7.30 -4.89 -12.38
C LEU A 315 8.38 -5.68 -13.16
N SER A 316 8.69 -6.92 -12.76
CA SER A 316 9.72 -7.77 -13.38
C SER A 316 11.10 -7.10 -13.52
N LEU A 317 11.50 -6.34 -12.49
CA LEU A 317 12.72 -5.51 -12.51
C LEU A 317 13.96 -6.29 -12.05
N PRO A 318 15.17 -5.90 -12.50
CA PRO A 318 16.39 -6.63 -12.19
C PRO A 318 16.75 -6.56 -10.70
N ARG A 319 17.11 -7.73 -10.13
CA ARG A 319 17.56 -7.84 -8.73
C ARG A 319 18.85 -7.06 -8.45
N SER A 320 19.70 -6.84 -9.45
CA SER A 320 20.97 -6.09 -9.31
C SER A 320 20.78 -4.70 -8.73
N ASP A 321 19.64 -4.08 -9.00
CA ASP A 321 19.39 -2.68 -8.70
C ASP A 321 18.63 -2.49 -7.38
N LEU A 322 18.16 -3.59 -6.77
CA LEU A 322 17.44 -3.59 -5.50
C LEU A 322 18.18 -2.85 -4.37
N PRO A 323 19.52 -2.97 -4.21
CA PRO A 323 20.24 -2.22 -3.19
C PRO A 323 20.14 -0.69 -3.38
N VAL A 324 19.99 -0.19 -4.60
CA VAL A 324 19.80 1.26 -4.86
C VAL A 324 18.48 1.72 -4.26
N VAL A 325 17.40 1.00 -4.56
CA VAL A 325 16.04 1.32 -4.09
C VAL A 325 15.94 1.19 -2.57
N GLN A 326 16.49 0.13 -1.99
CA GLN A 326 16.51 -0.06 -0.53
C GLN A 326 17.26 1.07 0.19
N ARG A 327 18.36 1.59 -0.37
CA ARG A 327 19.08 2.75 0.18
C ARG A 327 18.23 4.01 0.16
N LEU A 328 17.53 4.30 -0.94
CA LEU A 328 16.65 5.48 -1.04
C LEU A 328 15.51 5.44 -0.02
N ILE A 329 14.87 4.28 0.16
CA ILE A 329 13.84 4.08 1.19
C ILE A 329 14.40 4.34 2.59
N ALA A 330 15.60 3.80 2.89
CA ALA A 330 16.24 4.00 4.19
C ALA A 330 16.61 5.47 4.45
N GLN A 331 17.14 6.17 3.44
CA GLN A 331 17.45 7.60 3.52
C GLN A 331 16.20 8.44 3.76
N ARG A 332 15.09 8.14 3.07
CA ARG A 332 13.82 8.84 3.29
C ARG A 332 13.24 8.59 4.67
N ALA A 333 13.26 7.34 5.13
CA ALA A 333 12.82 7.00 6.49
C ALA A 333 13.62 7.74 7.56
N ALA A 334 14.95 7.89 7.37
CA ALA A 334 15.80 8.70 8.25
C ALA A 334 15.46 10.20 8.17
N SER A 335 15.21 10.76 6.98
CA SER A 335 14.89 12.19 6.83
C SER A 335 13.59 12.63 7.55
N VAL A 336 12.66 11.69 7.77
CA VAL A 336 11.43 11.94 8.54
C VAL A 336 11.73 12.19 10.02
N LEU A 337 12.80 11.59 10.57
CA LEU A 337 13.27 11.89 11.94
C LEU A 337 13.72 13.33 12.07
N ASP A 338 14.57 13.77 11.14
CA ASP A 338 15.21 15.08 11.22
C ASP A 338 14.18 16.22 11.04
N ARG A 339 13.08 15.95 10.34
CA ARG A 339 11.96 16.89 10.17
C ARG A 339 10.95 16.87 11.33
N ALA A 340 11.02 15.87 12.20
CA ALA A 340 10.14 15.72 13.36
C ALA A 340 10.78 16.15 14.69
N ALA A 341 12.12 16.29 14.72
CA ALA A 341 12.91 16.82 15.85
C ALA A 341 12.94 18.36 15.83
#